data_AF-A0A7V0UI42-F1
#
_entry.id   AF-A0A7V0UI42-F1
#
_cell.length_a   1.000
_cell.length_b   1.000
_cell.length_c   1.000
_cell.angle_alpha   90.00
_cell.angle_beta   90.00
_cell.angle_gamma   90.00
#
_symmetry.space_group_name_H-M   'P 1'
#
loop_
_entity.id
_entity.type
_entity.pdbx_description
1 polymer ?
#
loop_
_entity_poly.entity_id
_entity_poly.type
_entity_poly.pdbx_seq_one_letter_code
_entity_poly.pdbx_strand_id
1 'polypeptide(L)'
;MGAAKLKTLRYAGSGSSYVVGEGPVPPGGWPHSVMKSYVRDLDLQRMTSRMELVRTTGTPPEHQTVRRVVDADSPWSAQYEFWITPYGFLKGAQTYNAKVEPKTVYGVAYRAVTFTAPGNHRVVGYINDKDLIEKVETWIGDNADVLVEVYYRDYTDFGGLKVPTMITEKQAGALTLILIVKDVRAETN
;
A
#
# COMPACT_ATOMS: atom_id res chain seq x y z
N MET A 1 3.11 7.34 14.72
CA MET A 1 2.10 6.32 14.29
C MET A 1 1.89 5.14 15.26
N GLY A 2 2.62 5.00 16.38
CA GLY A 2 2.36 3.92 17.36
C GLY A 2 2.86 2.51 16.98
N ALA A 3 3.67 2.40 15.92
CA ALA A 3 4.05 1.10 15.33
C ALA A 3 5.34 0.47 15.89
N ALA A 4 6.00 1.09 16.88
CA ALA A 4 7.35 0.70 17.30
C ALA A 4 7.47 -0.76 17.80
N LYS A 5 6.40 -1.31 18.38
CA LYS A 5 6.33 -2.70 18.86
C LYS A 5 5.39 -3.59 18.03
N LEU A 6 4.89 -3.10 16.90
CA LEU A 6 3.93 -3.82 16.08
C LEU A 6 4.62 -5.04 15.44
N LYS A 7 4.08 -6.24 15.67
CA LYS A 7 4.56 -7.48 15.06
C LYS A 7 3.69 -7.89 13.89
N THR A 8 2.38 -7.94 14.13
CA THR A 8 1.40 -8.28 13.10
C THR A 8 0.29 -7.24 13.05
N LEU A 9 -0.29 -7.08 11.86
CA LEU A 9 -1.43 -6.21 11.65
C LEU A 9 -2.38 -6.86 10.65
N ARG A 10 -3.64 -6.98 11.05
CA ARG A 10 -4.75 -7.28 10.16
C ARG A 10 -5.62 -6.05 10.02
N TYR A 11 -5.94 -5.68 8.79
CA TYR A 11 -6.99 -4.69 8.53
C TYR A 11 -7.95 -5.19 7.46
N ALA A 12 -9.22 -4.86 7.64
CA ALA A 12 -10.29 -5.26 6.74
C ALA A 12 -11.19 -4.08 6.37
N GLY A 13 -11.79 -4.18 5.19
CA GLY A 13 -12.55 -3.08 4.62
C GLY A 13 -13.28 -3.45 3.34
N SER A 14 -13.66 -2.41 2.60
CA SER A 14 -14.36 -2.51 1.32
C SER A 14 -14.00 -1.30 0.46
N GLY A 15 -14.33 -1.33 -0.82
CA GLY A 15 -14.13 -0.16 -1.69
C GLY A 15 -14.24 -0.49 -3.16
N SER A 16 -13.23 -0.11 -3.94
CA SER A 16 -13.18 -0.37 -5.38
C SER A 16 -11.81 -0.86 -5.80
N SER A 17 -11.79 -1.81 -6.72
CA SER A 17 -10.57 -2.24 -7.42
C SER A 17 -10.74 -1.99 -8.89
N TYR A 18 -9.67 -1.69 -9.61
CA TYR A 18 -9.71 -1.40 -11.04
C TYR A 18 -8.92 -2.47 -11.80
N VAL A 19 -9.39 -2.80 -13.00
CA VAL A 19 -8.64 -3.63 -13.94
C VAL A 19 -7.96 -2.69 -14.93
N VAL A 20 -6.70 -2.39 -14.68
CA VAL A 20 -5.86 -1.57 -15.56
C VAL A 20 -5.21 -2.50 -16.58
N GLY A 21 -5.37 -2.17 -17.87
CA GLY A 21 -4.75 -2.89 -18.98
C GLY A 21 -3.55 -2.14 -19.56
N GLU A 22 -2.90 -2.76 -20.54
CA GLU A 22 -1.85 -2.10 -21.32
C GLU A 22 -2.49 -1.14 -22.34
N GLY A 23 -2.01 0.11 -22.39
CA GLY A 23 -2.46 1.12 -23.36
C GLY A 23 -3.03 2.41 -22.75
N PRO A 24 -3.50 3.35 -23.60
CA PRO A 24 -4.04 4.63 -23.15
C PRO A 24 -5.33 4.43 -22.33
N VAL A 25 -5.54 5.31 -21.35
CA VAL A 25 -6.75 5.30 -20.51
C VAL A 25 -8.01 5.44 -21.39
N PRO A 26 -9.00 4.55 -21.25
CA PRO A 26 -10.24 4.64 -22.02
C PRO A 26 -11.00 5.96 -21.75
N PRO A 27 -11.83 6.45 -22.69
CA PRO A 27 -12.63 7.68 -22.53
C PRO A 27 -13.58 7.71 -21.31
N GLY A 28 -13.85 6.57 -20.67
CA GLY A 28 -14.64 6.45 -19.44
C GLY A 28 -13.82 6.08 -18.18
N GLY A 29 -12.49 6.10 -18.28
CA GLY A 29 -11.60 5.57 -17.25
C GLY A 29 -11.50 4.04 -17.30
N TRP A 30 -10.62 3.48 -16.47
CA TRP A 30 -10.48 2.03 -16.35
C TRP A 30 -11.73 1.40 -15.71
N PRO A 31 -12.14 0.20 -16.16
CA PRO A 31 -13.24 -0.53 -15.54
C PRO A 31 -12.98 -0.72 -14.04
N HIS A 32 -13.95 -0.31 -13.23
CA HIS A 32 -13.92 -0.52 -11.78
C HIS A 32 -14.85 -1.65 -11.37
N SER A 33 -14.46 -2.37 -10.32
CA SER A 33 -15.22 -3.43 -9.68
C SER A 33 -15.48 -3.03 -8.24
N VAL A 34 -16.74 -3.16 -7.80
CA VAL A 34 -17.09 -2.99 -6.40
C VAL A 34 -16.41 -4.11 -5.60
N MET A 35 -15.60 -3.72 -4.62
CA MET A 35 -14.89 -4.63 -3.72
C MET A 35 -15.69 -4.77 -2.43
N LYS A 36 -16.43 -5.86 -2.30
CA LYS A 36 -17.33 -6.15 -1.16
C LYS A 36 -16.58 -6.41 0.12
N SER A 37 -15.45 -7.11 0.03
CA SER A 37 -14.55 -7.34 1.15
C SER A 37 -13.10 -7.23 0.71
N TYR A 38 -12.28 -6.78 1.63
CA TYR A 38 -10.83 -6.77 1.56
C TYR A 38 -10.31 -7.11 2.94
N VAL A 39 -9.28 -7.94 2.98
CA VAL A 39 -8.51 -8.27 4.17
C VAL A 39 -7.04 -8.24 3.78
N ARG A 40 -6.21 -7.58 4.58
CA ARG A 40 -4.76 -7.75 4.52
C ARG A 40 -4.21 -8.06 5.91
N ASP A 41 -3.42 -9.13 5.94
CA ASP A 41 -2.61 -9.55 7.08
C ASP A 41 -1.14 -9.22 6.77
N LEU A 42 -0.46 -8.58 7.72
CA LEU A 42 0.96 -8.26 7.67
C LEU A 42 1.67 -8.96 8.83
N ASP A 43 2.78 -9.64 8.53
CA ASP A 43 3.77 -10.06 9.51
C ASP A 43 5.02 -9.22 9.30
N LEU A 44 5.23 -8.22 10.17
CA LEU A 44 6.34 -7.27 10.06
C LEU A 44 7.66 -7.88 10.52
N GLN A 45 7.64 -8.99 11.25
CA GLN A 45 8.86 -9.69 11.65
C GLN A 45 9.40 -10.53 10.50
N ARG A 46 8.50 -11.22 9.79
CA ARG A 46 8.83 -12.04 8.61
C ARG A 46 8.86 -11.26 7.30
N MET A 47 8.38 -10.01 7.31
CA MET A 47 8.25 -9.16 6.12
C MET A 47 7.36 -9.81 5.06
N THR A 48 6.28 -10.45 5.49
CA THR A 48 5.33 -11.14 4.63
C THR A 48 3.95 -10.51 4.72
N SER A 49 3.14 -10.72 3.69
CA SER A 49 1.74 -10.33 3.71
C SER A 49 0.83 -11.33 3.02
N ARG A 50 -0.42 -11.35 3.45
CA ARG A 50 -1.50 -12.00 2.72
C ARG A 50 -2.59 -10.97 2.46
N MET A 51 -3.17 -11.00 1.28
CA MET A 51 -4.39 -10.26 0.97
C MET A 51 -5.41 -11.17 0.33
N GLU A 52 -6.64 -10.94 0.72
CA GLU A 52 -7.82 -11.48 0.06
C GLU A 52 -8.80 -10.35 -0.20
N LEU A 53 -9.33 -10.28 -1.42
CA LEU A 53 -10.46 -9.42 -1.74
C LEU A 53 -11.54 -10.21 -2.46
N VAL A 54 -12.78 -9.77 -2.31
CA VAL A 54 -13.93 -10.22 -3.09
C VAL A 54 -14.50 -9.03 -3.84
N ARG A 55 -14.49 -9.11 -5.17
CA ARG A 55 -15.00 -8.06 -6.05
C ARG A 55 -16.09 -8.58 -6.99
N THR A 56 -16.92 -7.68 -7.47
CA THR A 56 -17.96 -7.97 -8.47
C THR A 56 -17.54 -7.45 -9.84
N THR A 57 -17.51 -8.32 -10.84
CA THR A 57 -17.09 -8.00 -12.22
C THR A 57 -18.02 -8.65 -13.26
N GLY A 58 -17.93 -8.22 -14.52
CA GLY A 58 -18.63 -8.84 -15.65
C GLY A 58 -20.09 -8.41 -15.84
N THR A 59 -20.70 -8.93 -16.92
CA THR A 59 -22.14 -8.84 -17.22
C THR A 59 -22.59 -10.20 -17.76
N PRO A 60 -23.37 -11.01 -17.01
CA PRO A 60 -23.97 -10.69 -15.70
C PRO A 60 -22.92 -10.56 -14.57
N PRO A 61 -23.27 -9.94 -13.43
CA PRO A 61 -22.33 -9.75 -12.33
C PRO A 61 -21.91 -11.05 -11.66
N GLU A 62 -20.60 -11.30 -11.57
CA GLU A 62 -20.01 -12.45 -10.89
C GLU A 62 -19.10 -12.02 -9.74
N HIS A 63 -19.05 -12.83 -8.67
CA HIS A 63 -18.16 -12.62 -7.54
C HIS A 63 -16.80 -13.30 -7.80
N GLN A 64 -15.74 -12.51 -7.81
CA GLN A 64 -14.38 -13.00 -7.94
C GLN A 64 -13.63 -12.82 -6.61
N THR A 65 -13.08 -13.92 -6.10
CA THR A 65 -12.13 -13.89 -4.98
C THR A 65 -10.71 -13.84 -5.53
N VAL A 66 -9.94 -12.84 -5.12
CA VAL A 66 -8.52 -12.70 -5.46
C VAL A 66 -7.71 -12.85 -4.18
N ARG A 67 -6.68 -13.69 -4.23
CA ARG A 67 -5.73 -13.91 -3.12
C ARG A 67 -4.33 -13.59 -3.60
N ARG A 68 -3.58 -12.84 -2.79
CA ARG A 68 -2.16 -12.57 -3.00
C ARG A 68 -1.39 -12.87 -1.74
N VAL A 69 -0.27 -13.57 -1.89
CA VAL A 69 0.68 -13.85 -0.81
C VAL A 69 2.00 -13.24 -1.22
N VAL A 70 2.64 -12.55 -0.28
CA VAL A 70 3.97 -12.00 -0.42
C VAL A 70 4.83 -12.65 0.64
N ASP A 71 5.81 -13.41 0.20
CA ASP A 71 6.81 -14.07 1.01
C ASP A 71 8.21 -13.54 0.68
N ALA A 72 9.22 -13.91 1.46
CA ALA A 72 10.60 -13.46 1.28
C ALA A 72 11.14 -13.74 -0.14
N ASP A 73 10.75 -14.87 -0.73
CA ASP A 73 11.22 -15.34 -2.05
C ASP A 73 10.33 -14.88 -3.22
N SER A 74 9.30 -14.07 -2.95
CA SER A 74 8.44 -13.55 -4.00
C SER A 74 9.21 -12.63 -4.96
N PRO A 75 8.93 -12.68 -6.29
CA PRO A 75 9.53 -11.74 -7.22
C PRO A 75 9.08 -10.31 -6.88
N TRP A 76 9.87 -9.31 -7.31
CA TRP A 76 9.59 -7.90 -7.01
C TRP A 76 8.17 -7.48 -7.39
N SER A 77 7.64 -7.99 -8.50
CA SER A 77 6.27 -7.77 -8.98
C SER A 77 5.16 -8.17 -8.01
N ALA A 78 5.47 -8.92 -6.95
CA ALA A 78 4.60 -9.16 -5.81
C ALA A 78 5.17 -8.56 -4.51
N GLN A 79 6.49 -8.66 -4.32
CA GLN A 79 7.15 -8.24 -3.08
C GLN A 79 6.93 -6.77 -2.74
N TYR A 80 6.83 -5.89 -3.76
CA TYR A 80 6.60 -4.47 -3.55
C TYR A 80 5.33 -4.21 -2.71
N GLU A 81 4.29 -5.05 -2.83
CA GLU A 81 3.01 -4.86 -2.14
C GLU A 81 3.16 -4.79 -0.62
N PHE A 82 4.16 -5.48 -0.04
CA PHE A 82 4.45 -5.38 1.38
C PHE A 82 5.05 -4.01 1.73
N TRP A 83 6.07 -3.59 0.97
CA TRP A 83 6.86 -2.38 1.23
C TRP A 83 6.05 -1.10 1.01
N ILE A 84 5.06 -1.13 0.13
CA ILE A 84 4.15 -0.02 -0.11
C ILE A 84 2.97 0.02 0.87
N THR A 85 2.96 -0.76 1.95
CA THR A 85 2.01 -0.55 3.07
C THR A 85 2.60 0.44 4.08
N PRO A 86 1.80 1.15 4.91
CA PRO A 86 2.34 2.12 5.86
C PRO A 86 3.37 1.50 6.82
N TYR A 87 3.05 0.31 7.32
CA TYR A 87 3.86 -0.35 8.34
C TYR A 87 4.97 -1.22 7.74
N GLY A 88 4.77 -1.80 6.56
CA GLY A 88 5.85 -2.41 5.79
C GLY A 88 6.89 -1.37 5.38
N PHE A 89 6.46 -0.17 4.99
CA PHE A 89 7.35 0.97 4.72
C PHE A 89 8.17 1.35 5.96
N LEU A 90 7.53 1.56 7.11
CA LEU A 90 8.26 1.88 8.36
C LEU A 90 9.25 0.78 8.73
N LYS A 91 8.87 -0.49 8.54
CA LYS A 91 9.75 -1.62 8.78
C LYS A 91 10.96 -1.59 7.84
N GLY A 92 10.74 -1.38 6.55
CA GLY A 92 11.81 -1.27 5.56
C GLY A 92 12.75 -0.10 5.85
N ALA A 93 12.20 1.05 6.25
CA ALA A 93 13.00 2.22 6.60
C ALA A 93 13.94 1.97 7.80
N GLN A 94 13.48 1.21 8.80
CA GLN A 94 14.28 0.78 9.95
C GLN A 94 15.32 -0.28 9.59
N THR A 95 14.96 -1.23 8.72
CA THR A 95 15.83 -2.36 8.36
C THR A 95 16.95 -1.96 7.39
N TYR A 96 16.67 -1.08 6.44
CA TYR A 96 17.56 -0.78 5.32
C TYR A 96 18.21 0.61 5.39
N ASN A 97 18.46 1.11 6.61
CA ASN A 97 19.16 2.37 6.87
C ASN A 97 18.67 3.53 6.00
N ALA A 98 17.37 3.83 6.08
CA ALA A 98 16.77 4.85 5.23
C ALA A 98 17.45 6.21 5.35
N LYS A 99 17.52 6.93 4.23
CA LYS A 99 17.92 8.33 4.17
C LYS A 99 16.71 9.23 4.34
N VAL A 100 16.89 10.35 5.02
CA VAL A 100 15.83 11.34 5.26
C VAL A 100 16.25 12.67 4.68
N GLU A 101 15.41 13.25 3.83
CA GLU A 101 15.64 14.54 3.19
C GLU A 101 14.40 15.42 3.30
N PRO A 102 14.54 16.74 3.53
CA PRO A 102 13.41 17.65 3.44
C PRO A 102 12.93 17.73 1.98
N LYS A 103 11.62 17.71 1.76
CA LYS A 103 11.02 17.83 0.43
C LYS A 103 9.73 18.61 0.46
N THR A 104 9.60 19.60 -0.42
CA THR A 104 8.36 20.37 -0.58
C THR A 104 7.64 19.92 -1.85
N VAL A 105 6.37 19.56 -1.73
CA VAL A 105 5.52 19.14 -2.86
C VAL A 105 4.28 20.03 -2.86
N TYR A 106 4.08 20.80 -3.93
CA TYR A 106 2.97 21.77 -4.04
C TYR A 106 2.83 22.70 -2.82
N GLY A 107 3.96 23.17 -2.27
CA GLY A 107 3.98 24.06 -1.10
C GLY A 107 3.83 23.36 0.25
N VAL A 108 3.58 22.04 0.27
CA VAL A 108 3.50 21.25 1.50
C VAL A 108 4.86 20.64 1.82
N ALA A 109 5.35 20.85 3.03
CA ALA A 109 6.63 20.32 3.50
C ALA A 109 6.49 18.88 3.99
N TYR A 110 7.44 18.04 3.59
CA TYR A 110 7.55 16.64 3.96
C TYR A 110 8.97 16.30 4.37
N ARG A 111 9.10 15.21 5.13
CA ARG A 111 10.33 14.42 5.19
C ARG A 111 10.19 13.28 4.18
N ALA A 112 11.00 13.31 3.12
CA ALA A 112 11.14 12.20 2.20
C ALA A 112 12.09 11.17 2.81
N VAL A 113 11.57 9.97 3.07
CA VAL A 113 12.31 8.85 3.64
C VAL A 113 12.51 7.81 2.53
N THR A 114 13.76 7.50 2.21
CA THR A 114 14.10 6.60 1.10
C THR A 114 14.93 5.43 1.59
N PHE A 115 14.57 4.21 1.19
CA PHE A 115 15.41 3.03 1.35
C PHE A 115 15.47 2.20 0.07
N THR A 116 16.43 1.29 0.01
CA THR A 116 16.60 0.32 -1.06
C THR A 116 16.32 -1.07 -0.49
N ALA A 117 15.24 -1.70 -0.95
CA ALA A 117 14.88 -3.08 -0.63
C ALA A 117 15.82 -4.07 -1.38
N PRO A 118 15.81 -5.38 -1.02
CA PRO A 118 16.58 -6.39 -1.75
C PRO A 118 16.31 -6.34 -3.25
N GLY A 119 17.31 -6.63 -4.08
CA GLY A 119 17.17 -6.50 -5.55
C GLY A 119 17.33 -5.07 -6.09
N ASN A 120 17.86 -4.15 -5.27
CA ASN A 120 18.07 -2.74 -5.63
C ASN A 120 16.77 -1.97 -5.91
N HIS A 121 15.67 -2.37 -5.27
CA HIS A 121 14.37 -1.74 -5.48
C HIS A 121 14.18 -0.55 -4.55
N ARG A 122 14.00 0.64 -5.14
CA ARG A 122 13.85 1.88 -4.39
C ARG A 122 12.43 2.06 -3.88
N VAL A 123 12.29 2.43 -2.61
CA VAL A 123 11.00 2.81 -1.99
C VAL A 123 11.15 4.17 -1.33
N VAL A 124 10.19 5.07 -1.57
CA VAL A 124 10.19 6.44 -1.03
C VAL A 124 8.87 6.71 -0.32
N GLY A 125 8.92 7.17 0.93
CA GLY A 125 7.76 7.58 1.70
C GLY A 125 7.83 9.06 2.06
N TYR A 126 6.68 9.72 2.09
CA TYR A 126 6.54 11.12 2.41
C TYR A 126 5.81 11.26 3.74
N ILE A 127 6.53 11.74 4.76
CA ILE A 127 6.01 11.89 6.12
C ILE A 127 5.76 13.37 6.40
N ASN A 128 4.55 13.70 6.83
CA ASN A 128 4.15 15.07 7.15
C ASN A 128 4.66 15.53 8.53
N ASP A 129 4.26 16.75 8.91
CA ASP A 129 4.57 17.40 10.19
C ASP A 129 3.91 16.73 11.41
N LYS A 130 2.92 15.85 11.19
CA LYS A 130 2.24 15.05 12.23
C LYS A 130 2.83 13.64 12.40
N ASP A 131 4.00 13.38 11.82
CA ASP A 131 4.62 12.06 11.78
C ASP A 131 3.72 10.97 11.16
N LEU A 132 2.85 11.36 10.22
CA LEU A 132 1.99 10.45 9.45
C LEU A 132 2.55 10.28 8.04
N ILE A 133 2.52 9.06 7.52
CA ILE A 133 2.87 8.77 6.13
C ILE A 133 1.71 9.23 5.26
N GLU A 134 1.94 10.11 4.30
CA GLU A 134 0.90 10.54 3.36
C GLU A 134 0.96 9.82 2.02
N LYS A 135 2.15 9.41 1.61
CA LYS A 135 2.38 8.73 0.34
C LYS A 135 3.57 7.78 0.46
N VAL A 136 3.48 6.64 -0.20
CA VAL A 136 4.63 5.78 -0.52
C VAL A 136 4.66 5.55 -2.02
N GLU A 137 5.83 5.56 -2.62
CA GLU A 137 6.04 5.28 -4.04
C GLU A 137 7.17 4.29 -4.27
N THR A 138 7.04 3.54 -5.35
CA THR A 138 8.07 2.63 -5.84
C THR A 138 7.91 2.41 -7.35
N TRP A 139 8.79 1.62 -7.96
CA TRP A 139 8.79 1.34 -9.39
C TRP A 139 8.79 -0.16 -9.64
N ILE A 140 7.94 -0.61 -10.55
CA ILE A 140 7.81 -2.01 -10.97
C ILE A 140 8.09 -2.13 -12.49
N GLY A 141 8.09 -3.36 -12.99
CA GLY A 141 8.51 -3.70 -14.35
C GLY A 141 10.00 -4.02 -14.43
N ASP A 142 10.42 -4.72 -15.49
CA ASP A 142 11.81 -5.17 -15.67
C ASP A 142 12.79 -4.00 -15.70
N ASN A 143 12.34 -2.85 -16.22
CA ASN A 143 13.13 -1.61 -16.31
C ASN A 143 12.79 -0.59 -15.22
N ALA A 144 11.99 -0.96 -14.21
CA ALA A 144 11.49 -0.06 -13.18
C ALA A 144 10.81 1.21 -13.76
N ASP A 145 10.03 1.04 -14.82
CA ASP A 145 9.41 2.10 -15.62
C ASP A 145 7.96 2.41 -15.20
N VAL A 146 7.32 1.51 -14.43
CA VAL A 146 5.96 1.72 -13.94
C VAL A 146 5.99 2.25 -12.52
N LEU A 147 5.66 3.53 -12.36
CA LEU A 147 5.49 4.17 -11.04
C LEU A 147 4.24 3.62 -10.34
N VAL A 148 4.42 3.13 -9.12
CA VAL A 148 3.36 2.79 -8.18
C VAL A 148 3.31 3.83 -7.08
N GLU A 149 2.11 4.33 -6.77
CA GLU A 149 1.89 5.31 -5.72
C GLU A 149 0.75 4.88 -4.80
N VAL A 150 0.97 4.89 -3.48
CA VAL A 150 -0.07 4.66 -2.48
C VAL A 150 -0.24 5.90 -1.64
N TYR A 151 -1.46 6.38 -1.51
CA TYR A 151 -1.84 7.53 -0.72
C TYR A 151 -2.63 7.08 0.52
N TYR A 152 -2.31 7.71 1.66
CA TYR A 152 -2.89 7.39 2.95
C TYR A 152 -3.58 8.59 3.56
N ARG A 153 -4.86 8.46 3.86
CA ARG A 153 -5.70 9.54 4.38
C ARG A 153 -6.54 9.04 5.54
N ASP A 154 -7.14 10.00 6.24
CA ASP A 154 -8.13 9.77 7.30
C ASP A 154 -7.60 8.82 8.38
N TYR A 155 -6.47 9.19 8.97
CA TYR A 155 -5.85 8.41 10.04
C TYR A 155 -6.75 8.37 11.28
N THR A 156 -7.05 7.15 11.74
CA THR A 156 -7.81 6.88 12.97
C THR A 156 -6.94 6.15 13.97
N ASP A 157 -7.16 6.41 15.25
CA ASP A 157 -6.45 5.76 16.36
C ASP A 157 -7.17 4.49 16.80
N PHE A 158 -6.47 3.35 16.73
CA PHE A 158 -6.94 2.04 17.15
C PHE A 158 -6.09 1.56 18.33
N GLY A 159 -6.41 2.06 19.54
CA GLY A 159 -5.71 1.65 20.76
C GLY A 159 -4.24 2.05 20.79
N GLY A 160 -3.90 3.25 20.30
CA GLY A 160 -2.55 3.79 20.21
C GLY A 160 -1.86 3.58 18.87
N LEU A 161 -2.41 2.73 18.00
CA LEU A 161 -1.94 2.55 16.62
C LEU A 161 -2.72 3.47 15.69
N LYS A 162 -2.03 4.40 15.03
CA LYS A 162 -2.66 5.29 14.02
C LYS A 162 -2.64 4.62 12.66
N VAL A 163 -3.83 4.33 12.11
CA VAL A 163 -4.05 3.57 10.87
C VAL A 163 -4.77 4.45 9.85
N PRO A 164 -4.33 4.53 8.59
CA PRO A 164 -5.08 5.26 7.56
C PRO A 164 -6.36 4.50 7.23
N THR A 165 -7.50 5.19 7.25
CA THR A 165 -8.80 4.58 6.93
C THR A 165 -9.24 4.77 5.50
N MET A 166 -8.55 5.63 4.73
CA MET A 166 -8.66 5.70 3.29
C MET A 166 -7.30 5.45 2.65
N ILE A 167 -7.21 4.39 1.84
CA ILE A 167 -6.00 4.00 1.11
C ILE A 167 -6.32 4.02 -0.38
N THR A 168 -5.51 4.71 -1.17
CA THR A 168 -5.65 4.76 -2.63
C THR A 168 -4.35 4.35 -3.30
N GLU A 169 -4.40 3.38 -4.20
CA GLU A 169 -3.25 2.96 -5.00
C GLU A 169 -3.43 3.40 -6.46
N LYS A 170 -2.32 3.82 -7.07
CA LYS A 170 -2.21 4.11 -8.49
C LYS A 170 -1.01 3.40 -9.10
N GLN A 171 -1.14 3.01 -10.35
CA GLN A 171 -0.04 2.52 -11.19
C GLN A 171 -0.04 3.30 -12.50
N ALA A 172 1.11 3.85 -12.89
CA ALA A 172 1.24 4.75 -14.04
C ALA A 172 0.19 5.88 -14.04
N GLY A 173 -0.15 6.41 -12.86
CA GLY A 173 -1.17 7.45 -12.68
C GLY A 173 -2.62 6.97 -12.70
N ALA A 174 -2.90 5.74 -13.12
CA ALA A 174 -4.22 5.13 -13.12
C ALA A 174 -4.57 4.53 -11.74
N LEU A 175 -5.79 4.75 -11.25
CA LEU A 175 -6.27 4.13 -10.01
C LEU A 175 -6.32 2.61 -10.15
N THR A 176 -5.80 1.89 -9.16
CA THR A 176 -5.87 0.42 -9.05
C THR A 176 -6.66 -0.04 -7.83
N LEU A 177 -6.65 0.75 -6.76
CA LEU A 177 -7.36 0.45 -5.51
C LEU A 177 -7.88 1.73 -4.84
N ILE A 178 -9.10 1.68 -4.34
CA ILE A 178 -9.61 2.55 -3.27
C ILE A 178 -10.11 1.62 -2.17
N LEU A 179 -9.52 1.72 -0.99
CA LEU A 179 -9.88 0.92 0.17
C LEU A 179 -10.31 1.82 1.33
N ILE A 180 -11.51 1.55 1.84
CA ILE A 180 -12.01 2.10 3.09
C ILE A 180 -11.84 1.04 4.18
N VAL A 181 -10.92 1.28 5.12
CA VAL A 181 -10.65 0.38 6.24
C VAL A 181 -11.69 0.58 7.33
N LYS A 182 -12.23 -0.53 7.86
CA LYS A 182 -13.32 -0.53 8.84
C LYS A 182 -12.98 -1.31 10.11
N ASP A 183 -12.16 -2.36 9.99
CA ASP A 183 -11.74 -3.19 11.11
C ASP A 183 -10.22 -3.30 11.14
N VAL A 184 -9.64 -3.24 12.33
CA VAL A 184 -8.19 -3.35 12.55
C VAL A 184 -7.92 -4.21 13.78
N ARG A 185 -6.99 -5.13 13.65
CA ARG A 185 -6.46 -5.94 14.76
C ARG A 185 -4.94 -5.92 14.70
N ALA A 186 -4.31 -5.55 15.81
CA ALA A 186 -2.88 -5.41 15.92
C ALA A 186 -2.34 -6.26 17.07
N GLU A 187 -1.19 -6.89 16.86
CA GLU A 187 -0.47 -7.62 17.92
C GLU A 187 0.88 -6.95 18.19
N THR A 188 1.13 -6.65 19.46
CA THR A 188 2.33 -5.91 19.92
C THR A 188 3.15 -6.65 20.98
N ASN A 189 2.67 -7.78 21.49
CA ASN A 189 3.25 -8.53 22.61
C ASN A 189 4.08 -9.71 22.13
#